data_AF-W7EQK4-F1
#
_entry.id   AF-W7EQK4-F1
#
_cell.length_a   1.000
_cell.length_b   1.000
_cell.length_c   1.000
_cell.angle_alpha   90.00
_cell.angle_beta   90.00
_cell.angle_gamma   90.00
#
_symmetry.space_group_name_H-M   'P 1'
#
loop_
_entity.id
_entity.type
_entity.pdbx_description
1 polymer ?
#
loop_
_entity_poly.entity_id
_entity_poly.type
_entity_poly.pdbx_seq_one_letter_code
_entity_poly.pdbx_strand_id
1 'polypeptide(L)' 'GRRLFETSRGFMGLGPAAAQVDDQVCLLLGGQVLYVLRDREDNHYEFVGECYVHGMMDGQACEDESYAIRDIV' A
#
# COMPACT_ATOMS: atom_id res chain seq x y z
N GLY A 1 -10.83 10.64 7.76
CA GLY A 1 -10.96 11.27 6.43
C GLY A 1 -10.02 10.61 5.44
N ARG A 2 -10.15 10.92 4.15
CA ARG A 2 -9.29 10.39 3.07
C ARG A 2 -8.38 11.51 2.53
N ARG A 3 -7.17 11.17 2.08
CA ARG A 3 -6.22 12.12 1.47
C ARG A 3 -5.72 11.59 0.14
N LEU A 4 -5.56 12.50 -0.82
CA LEU A 4 -4.85 12.21 -2.06
C LEU A 4 -3.37 12.03 -1.74
N PHE A 5 -2.75 11.05 -2.37
CA PHE A 5 -1.31 10.85 -2.31
C PHE A 5 -0.77 10.44 -3.68
N GLU A 6 0.54 10.58 -3.84
CA GLU A 6 1.29 10.08 -4.98
C GLU A 6 2.36 9.12 -4.45
N THR A 7 2.52 7.96 -5.08
CA THR A 7 3.58 7.01 -4.75
C THR A 7 4.91 7.44 -5.37
N SER A 8 6.03 6.92 -4.88
CA SER A 8 7.36 7.17 -5.47
C SER A 8 7.49 6.70 -6.93
N ARG A 9 6.58 5.83 -7.39
CA ARG A 9 6.48 5.36 -8.78
C ARG A 9 5.55 6.21 -9.65
N GLY A 10 5.00 7.31 -9.13
CA GLY A 10 4.12 8.25 -9.86
C GLY A 10 2.65 7.82 -9.93
N PHE A 11 2.23 6.78 -9.19
CA PHE A 11 0.82 6.42 -9.12
C PHE A 11 0.07 7.32 -8.15
N MET A 12 -1.08 7.85 -8.59
CA MET A 12 -2.00 8.59 -7.72
C MET A 12 -2.94 7.66 -6.96
N GLY A 13 -3.18 7.99 -5.70
CA GLY A 13 -4.05 7.21 -4.83
C GLY A 13 -4.86 8.05 -3.84
N LEU A 14 -5.77 7.37 -3.17
CA LEU A 14 -6.57 7.88 -2.07
C LEU A 14 -6.36 6.97 -0.86
N GLY A 15 -5.92 7.55 0.25
CA GLY A 15 -5.48 6.82 1.45
C GLY A 15 -6.09 7.35 2.74
N PRO A 16 -5.83 6.68 3.88
CA PRO A 16 -6.24 7.17 5.20
C PRO A 16 -5.59 8.52 5.51
N ALA A 17 -6.29 9.40 6.21
CA ALA A 17 -5.74 10.71 6.59
C ALA A 17 -4.49 10.63 7.49
N ALA A 18 -4.26 9.48 8.12
CA ALA A 18 -3.09 9.19 8.94
C ALA A 18 -1.87 8.71 8.13
N ALA A 19 -2.00 8.53 6.80
CA ALA A 19 -0.89 8.22 5.93
C ALA A 19 0.14 9.37 5.92
N GLN A 20 1.41 8.99 5.86
CA GLN A 20 2.57 9.86 5.91
C GLN A 20 3.55 9.52 4.79
N VAL A 21 4.51 10.41 4.53
CA VAL A 21 5.64 10.12 3.65
C VAL A 21 6.39 8.90 4.20
N ASP A 22 6.93 8.08 3.30
CA ASP A 22 7.63 6.82 3.56
C ASP A 22 6.76 5.63 4.02
N ASP A 23 5.46 5.83 4.24
CA ASP A 23 4.51 4.72 4.36
C ASP A 23 4.48 3.91 3.04
N GLN A 24 4.36 2.59 3.17
CA GLN A 24 4.37 1.65 2.06
C GLN A 24 2.95 1.31 1.62
N VAL A 25 2.70 1.32 0.32
CA VAL A 25 1.49 0.74 -0.25
C VAL A 25 1.76 -0.73 -0.56
N CYS A 26 0.95 -1.61 0.01
CA CYS A 26 1.12 -3.05 -0.12
C CYS A 26 -0.20 -3.73 -0.47
N LEU A 27 -0.12 -4.77 -1.29
CA LEU A 27 -1.18 -5.77 -1.38
C LEU A 27 -0.89 -6.86 -0.35
N LEU A 28 -1.79 -7.04 0.62
CA LEU A 28 -1.74 -8.21 1.48
C LEU A 28 -2.30 -9.39 0.69
N LEU A 29 -1.54 -10.47 0.53
CA LEU A 29 -1.99 -11.64 -0.24
C LEU A 29 -3.29 -12.22 0.35
N GLY A 30 -4.30 -12.39 -0.51
CA GLY A 30 -5.67 -12.75 -0.11
C GLY A 30 -6.57 -11.55 0.23
N GLY A 31 -6.02 -10.35 0.33
CA GLY A 31 -6.77 -9.10 0.45
C GLY A 31 -7.42 -8.68 -0.89
N GLN A 32 -8.50 -7.92 -0.80
CA GLN A 32 -9.26 -7.45 -1.98
C GLN A 32 -8.89 -6.03 -2.43
N VAL A 33 -8.11 -5.31 -1.62
CA VAL A 33 -7.71 -3.92 -1.84
C VAL A 33 -6.25 -3.72 -1.44
N LEU A 34 -5.70 -2.54 -1.71
CA LEU A 34 -4.37 -2.14 -1.25
C LEU A 34 -4.43 -1.56 0.16
N TYR A 35 -3.31 -1.60 0.86
CA TYR A 35 -3.18 -1.14 2.24
C TYR A 35 -1.96 -0.25 2.39
N VAL A 36 -2.05 0.69 3.32
CA VAL A 36 -0.94 1.50 3.78
C VAL A 36 -0.38 0.86 5.04
N LEU A 37 0.88 0.44 4.96
CA LEU A 37 1.66 -0.10 6.08
C LEU A 37 2.78 0.89 6.42
N ARG A 38 3.00 1.12 7.71
CA ARG A 38 4.11 1.92 8.19
C ARG A 38 5.16 1.02 8.81
N ASP A 39 6.39 1.15 8.32
CA ASP A 39 7.53 0.43 8.86
C ASP A 39 7.80 0.83 10.32
N ARG A 40 8.10 -0.16 11.15
CA ARG A 40 8.44 -0.02 12.57
C ARG A 40 9.71 -0.83 12.84
N GLU A 41 10.22 -0.73 14.05
CA GLU A 41 11.41 -1.50 14.45
C GLU A 41 11.14 -3.02 14.39
N ASP A 42 12.21 -3.79 14.25
CA ASP A 42 12.19 -5.26 14.33
C ASP A 42 11.30 -5.98 13.30
N ASN A 43 11.22 -5.47 12.06
CA ASN A 43 10.38 -6.01 10.97
C ASN A 43 8.87 -5.99 11.25
N HIS A 44 8.43 -5.22 12.24
CA HIS A 44 7.02 -5.00 12.46
C HIS A 44 6.48 -3.89 11.59
N TYR A 45 5.20 -4.00 11.26
CA TYR A 45 4.49 -3.00 10.47
C TYR A 45 3.24 -2.57 11.21
N GLU A 46 3.03 -1.26 11.29
CA GLU A 46 1.76 -0.72 11.73
C GLU A 46 0.78 -0.68 10.55
N PHE A 47 -0.40 -1.27 10.74
CA PHE A 47 -1.49 -1.16 9.80
C PHE A 47 -2.13 0.24 9.88
N VAL A 48 -1.94 1.07 8.87
CA VAL A 48 -2.50 2.44 8.84
C VAL A 48 -3.92 2.45 8.27
N GLY A 49 -4.20 1.62 7.26
CA GLY A 49 -5.54 1.45 6.69
C GLY A 49 -5.55 1.11 5.20
N GLU A 50 -6.74 0.89 4.66
CA GLU A 50 -6.96 0.61 3.23
C GLU A 50 -6.74 1.84 2.33
N CYS A 51 -6.30 1.61 1.10
CA CYS A 51 -6.12 2.63 0.09
C CYS A 51 -6.59 2.19 -1.30
N TYR A 52 -6.87 3.19 -2.12
CA TYR A 52 -7.12 3.03 -3.55
C TYR A 52 -5.90 3.59 -4.27
N VAL A 53 -5.37 2.88 -5.26
CA VAL A 53 -4.34 3.40 -6.15
C VAL A 53 -4.80 3.20 -7.59
N HIS A 54 -4.81 4.29 -8.34
CA HIS A 54 -5.26 4.26 -9.72
C HIS A 54 -4.31 3.39 -10.56
N GLY A 55 -4.87 2.49 -11.37
CA GLY A 55 -4.11 1.54 -12.18
C GLY A 55 -3.63 0.28 -11.44
N MET A 56 -3.97 0.13 -10.15
CA MET A 56 -3.47 -0.96 -9.29
C MET A 56 -4.58 -1.71 -8.55
N MET A 57 -5.85 -1.49 -8.93
CA MET A 57 -7.01 -2.24 -8.43
C MET A 57 -7.31 -3.43 -9.35
N ASP A 58 -8.45 -4.10 -9.23
CA ASP A 58 -8.98 -5.13 -10.17
C ASP A 58 -8.04 -6.27 -10.59
N GLY A 59 -6.99 -6.55 -9.81
CA GLY A 59 -6.01 -7.60 -10.08
C GLY A 59 -4.72 -7.09 -10.73
N GLN A 60 -4.67 -5.86 -11.23
CA GLN A 60 -3.48 -5.26 -11.85
C GLN A 60 -2.24 -5.32 -10.95
N ALA A 61 -2.41 -5.09 -9.64
CA ALA A 61 -1.28 -5.17 -8.69
C ALA A 61 -0.72 -6.60 -8.52
N CYS A 62 -1.53 -7.64 -8.74
CA CYS A 62 -1.09 -9.04 -8.69
C CYS A 62 -0.35 -9.46 -9.97
N GLU A 63 -0.70 -8.86 -11.10
CA GLU A 63 -0.17 -9.20 -12.43
C GLU A 63 1.18 -8.53 -12.72
N ASP A 64 1.52 -7.46 -11.98
CA ASP A 64 2.78 -6.75 -12.14
C ASP A 64 3.93 -7.46 -11.40
N GLU A 65 4.79 -8.14 -12.17
CA GLU A 65 5.96 -8.88 -11.68
C GLU A 65 7.08 -7.98 -11.11
N SER A 66 6.96 -6.66 -11.21
CA SER A 66 7.95 -5.73 -10.63
C SER A 66 7.84 -5.62 -9.10
N TYR A 67 6.79 -6.16 -8.48
CA TYR A 67 6.61 -6.17 -7.03
C TYR A 67 7.13 -7.47 -6.41
N ALA A 68 8.01 -7.33 -5.42
CA ALA A 68 8.51 -8.47 -4.66
C ALA A 68 7.49 -8.90 -3.60
N ILE A 69 7.18 -10.20 -3.55
CA ILE A 69 6.45 -10.80 -2.42
C ILE A 69 7.42 -10.89 -1.23
N ARG A 70 6.94 -10.46 -0.06
CA ARG A 70 7.68 -10.52 1.20
C ARG A 70 6.78 -11.05 2.30
N ASP A 71 7.34 -11.89 3.16
CA ASP A 71 6.68 -12.31 4.38
C ASP A 71 6.78 -11.21 5.43
N ILE A 72 5.70 -11.00 6.17
CA ILE A 72 5.63 -10.10 7.32
C ILE A 72 5.36 -10.98 8.54
N VAL A 73 6.24 -10.94 9.54
CA VAL A 73 6.20 -11.79 10.73
C VAL A 73 6.00 -10.98 12.01
#